data_AF-A0A531L8H5-F1
#
_entry.id   AF-A0A531L8H5-F1
#
_cell.length_a   1.000
_cell.length_b   1.000
_cell.length_c   1.000
_cell.angle_alpha   90.00
_cell.angle_beta   90.00
_cell.angle_gamma   90.00
#
_symmetry.space_group_name_H-M   'P 1'
#
loop_
_entity.id
_entity.type
_entity.pdbx_description
1 polymer ?
#
loop_
_entity_poly.entity_id
_entity_poly.type
_entity_poly.pdbx_seq_one_letter_code
_entity_poly.pdbx_strand_id
1 'polypeptide(L)' 'GRWREIINTDATEYGGSGKGNGGAVEARAEAGGISATVLLPPLSTIMLEFAPD' A
#
# COMPACT_ATOMS: atom_id res chain seq x y z
N GLY A 1 -9.58 -5.85 -6.34
CA GLY A 1 -8.40 -5.93 -7.19
C GLY A 1 -7.18 -5.67 -6.34
N ARG A 2 -6.19 -6.55 -6.43
CA ARG A 2 -4.98 -6.50 -5.62
C ARG A 2 -4.00 -5.45 -6.17
N TRP A 3 -3.47 -4.62 -5.30
CA TRP A 3 -2.40 -3.66 -5.63
C TRP A 3 -1.18 -3.99 -4.78
N ARG A 4 -0.05 -4.29 -5.42
CA ARG A 4 1.22 -4.58 -4.73
C ARG A 4 1.85 -3.29 -4.22
N GLU A 5 2.32 -3.31 -2.99
CA GLU A 5 3.19 -2.28 -2.43
C GLU A 5 4.61 -2.52 -2.96
N ILE A 6 4.95 -1.85 -4.07
CA ILE A 6 6.23 -2.03 -4.76
C ILE A 6 7.35 -1.19 -4.16
N ILE A 7 7.01 -0.06 -3.53
CA ILE A 7 7.94 0.76 -2.73
C ILE A 7 7.22 1.20 -1.46
N ASN A 8 7.92 1.11 -0.35
CA ASN A 8 7.59 1.74 0.92
C ASN A 8 8.87 2.33 1.52
N THR A 9 8.98 3.66 1.57
CA THR A 9 10.19 4.32 2.10
C THR A 9 10.31 4.23 3.63
N ASP A 10 9.29 3.76 4.35
CA ASP A 10 9.35 3.48 5.78
C ASP A 10 9.75 2.03 6.10
N ALA A 11 10.09 1.22 5.10
CA ALA A 11 10.60 -0.14 5.31
C ALA A 11 11.87 -0.13 6.18
N THR A 12 12.05 -1.18 6.98
CA THR A 12 13.18 -1.28 7.93
C THR A 12 14.54 -1.30 7.24
N GLU A 13 14.58 -1.80 6.01
CA GLU A 13 15.74 -1.87 5.12
C GLU A 13 16.24 -0.47 4.74
N TYR A 14 15.36 0.54 4.77
CA TYR A 14 15.70 1.95 4.56
C TYR A 14 15.89 2.72 5.87
N GLY A 15 15.83 2.06 7.02
CA GLY A 15 15.92 2.68 8.35
C GLY A 15 14.61 3.32 8.84
N GLY A 16 13.48 3.02 8.20
CA GLY A 16 12.16 3.46 8.64
C GLY A 16 11.59 2.66 9.81
N SER A 17 10.36 2.98 10.21
CA SER A 17 9.68 2.35 11.35
C SER A 17 9.10 0.97 11.05
N GLY A 18 9.11 0.54 9.79
CA GLY A 18 8.57 -0.74 9.33
C GLY A 18 7.06 -0.76 9.18
N LYS A 19 6.38 0.39 9.23
CA LYS A 19 4.94 0.45 9.00
C LYS A 19 4.66 0.35 7.51
N GLY A 20 3.59 -0.34 7.14
CA GLY A 20 3.19 -0.50 5.75
C GLY A 20 1.93 -1.34 5.62
N ASN A 21 1.66 -1.81 4.40
CA ASN A 21 0.44 -2.54 4.08
C ASN A 21 0.64 -4.07 3.99
N GLY A 22 1.79 -4.58 4.45
CA GLY A 22 2.08 -6.02 4.38
C GLY A 22 2.25 -6.53 2.94
N GLY A 23 2.72 -5.67 2.04
CA GLY A 23 3.07 -6.01 0.65
C GLY A 23 1.95 -5.85 -0.38
N ALA A 24 0.69 -5.67 0.02
CA ALA A 24 -0.41 -5.35 -0.90
C ALA A 24 -1.62 -4.74 -0.20
N VAL A 25 -2.45 -4.01 -0.96
CA VAL A 25 -3.79 -3.58 -0.55
C VAL A 25 -4.85 -4.14 -1.49
N GLU A 26 -6.05 -4.35 -0.97
CA GLU A 26 -7.18 -4.88 -1.75
C GLU A 26 -8.20 -3.78 -2.03
N ALA A 27 -8.37 -3.44 -3.31
CA ALA A 27 -9.39 -2.51 -3.73
C ALA A 27 -10.74 -3.22 -3.90
N ARG A 28 -11.78 -2.77 -3.20
CA ARG A 28 -13.11 -3.39 -3.18
C ARG A 28 -14.14 -2.44 -3.76
N ALA A 29 -15.21 -3.01 -4.32
CA ALA A 29 -16.37 -2.23 -4.71
C ALA A 29 -17.16 -1.81 -3.47
N GLU A 30 -17.41 -0.51 -3.33
CA GLU A 30 -18.25 0.08 -2.30
C GLU A 30 -19.31 0.99 -2.94
N ALA A 31 -20.25 1.51 -2.14
CA ALA A 31 -21.41 2.29 -2.58
C ALA A 31 -21.08 3.70 -3.16
N GLY A 32 -19.90 3.86 -3.75
CA GLY A 32 -19.43 5.08 -4.39
C GLY A 32 -18.27 4.88 -5.37
N GLY A 33 -17.85 3.62 -5.63
CA GLY A 33 -16.74 3.31 -6.52
C GLY A 33 -15.90 2.14 -6.05
N ILE A 34 -14.68 2.04 -6.58
CA ILE A 34 -13.69 1.06 -6.16
C ILE A 34 -12.65 1.78 -5.28
N SER A 35 -12.49 1.35 -4.04
CA SER A 35 -11.62 1.98 -3.04
C SER A 35 -10.78 0.93 -2.29
N ALA A 36 -9.65 1.34 -1.70
CA ALA A 36 -8.83 0.50 -0.84
C ALA A 36 -8.49 1.27 0.46
N THR A 37 -8.46 0.57 1.59
CA THR A 37 -7.91 1.12 2.83
C THR A 37 -6.40 0.96 2.83
N VAL A 38 -5.67 2.05 3.07
CA VAL A 38 -4.21 2.09 3.03
C VAL A 38 -3.68 2.66 4.34
N LEU A 39 -2.70 1.99 4.95
CA LEU A 39 -1.89 2.55 6.01
C LEU A 39 -0.83 3.46 5.38
N LEU A 40 -0.78 4.73 5.83
CA LEU A 40 0.23 5.70 5.43
C LEU A 40 1.25 5.90 6.57
N PRO A 41 2.50 5.43 6.41
CA PRO A 41 3.53 5.67 7.40
C PRO A 41 3.92 7.15 7.48
N PRO A 42 4.34 7.64 8.65
CA PRO A 42 4.70 9.05 8.82
C PRO A 42 5.91 9.43 7.96
N LEU A 43 5.84 10.58 7.29
CA LEU A 43 6.92 11.13 6.43
C LEU A 43 7.48 10.15 5.41
N SER A 44 6.62 9.32 4.83
CA SER A 44 6.99 8.28 3.87
C SER A 44 6.33 8.46 2.51
N THR A 45 6.78 7.70 1.53
CA THR A 45 6.13 7.53 0.23
C THR A 45 5.87 6.05 -0.01
N ILE A 46 4.64 5.74 -0.43
CA ILE A 46 4.23 4.41 -0.90
C ILE A 46 3.95 4.49 -2.40
N MET A 47 4.46 3.52 -3.16
CA MET A 47 4.09 3.31 -4.55
C MET A 47 3.36 1.98 -4.69
N LEU A 48 2.21 2.02 -5.36
CA LEU A 48 1.36 0.86 -5.59
C LEU A 48 1.30 0.54 -7.08
N GLU A 49 1.37 -0.74 -7.41
CA GLU A 49 1.19 -1.26 -8.76
C GLU A 49 -0.01 -2.20 -8.79
N PHE A 50 -0.90 -2.02 -9.77
CA PHE A 50 -2.00 -2.96 -9.99
C PHE A 50 -1.45 -4.34 -10.37
N ALA A 51 -1.82 -5.37 -9.60
CA ALA A 51 -1.50 -6.75 -9.93
C ALA A 51 -2.71 -7.40 -10.61
N PRO A 52 -2.62 -7.74 -11.90
CA PRO A 52 -3.72 -8.33 -12.65
C PRO A 52 -3.96 -9.82 -12.36
N ASP A 53 -3.09 -10.45 -11.57
CA ASP A 53 -3.12 -11.88 -11.20
C ASP A 53 -4.02 -12.16 -9.99
#